data_AF-A0A839TFM2-F1
#
_entry.id   AF-A0A839TFM2-F1
#
_cell.length_a   1.000
_cell.length_b   1.000
_cell.length_c   1.000
_cell.angle_alpha   90.00
_cell.angle_beta   90.00
_cell.angle_gamma   90.00
#
_symmetry.space_group_name_H-M   'P 1'
#
loop_
_entity.id
_entity.type
_entity.pdbx_description
1 polymer ?
#
loop_
_entity_poly.entity_id
_entity_poly.type
_entity_poly.pdbx_seq_one_letter_code
_entity_poly.pdbx_strand_id
1 'polypeptide(L)'
;MPNFLVDTQVSQNASTAGGISIPLGPVINLLNPPASALFGTLGLNTSTAGTDLRVVFNYTFTLSALISVLTPVTITVNRIINGVPTTVYSVTQTLPLVAGALTTTVLSGDGIDYHPPNPGFIVYQGIVSVPATVLVVPTRTGPESFNAAAYSNPPAV
;
A
#
# COMPACT_ATOMS: atom_id res chain seq x y z
N MET A 1 -18.12 13.15 22.19
CA MET A 1 -19.03 13.13 21.01
C MET A 1 -18.56 12.01 20.08
N PRO A 2 -19.43 11.35 19.31
CA PRO A 2 -18.98 10.33 18.37
C PRO A 2 -18.18 10.96 17.22
N ASN A 3 -17.19 10.23 16.69
CA ASN A 3 -16.43 10.67 15.52
C ASN A 3 -17.35 10.71 14.28
N PHE A 4 -17.12 11.66 13.37
CA PHE A 4 -17.79 11.76 12.09
C PHE A 4 -16.83 11.40 10.93
N LEU A 5 -17.39 10.98 9.79
CA LEU A 5 -16.63 10.74 8.56
C LEU A 5 -16.24 12.07 7.92
N VAL A 6 -14.93 12.31 7.78
CA VAL A 6 -14.36 13.51 7.18
C VAL A 6 -14.29 13.37 5.65
N ASP A 7 -13.66 12.29 5.19
CA ASP A 7 -13.49 11.98 3.75
C ASP A 7 -13.20 10.49 3.57
N THR A 8 -13.47 9.96 2.38
CA THR A 8 -13.15 8.59 1.97
C THR A 8 -12.68 8.57 0.53
N GLN A 9 -11.59 7.86 0.27
CA GLN A 9 -10.99 7.77 -1.06
C GLN A 9 -10.51 6.36 -1.36
N VAL A 10 -10.44 6.05 -2.66
CA VAL A 10 -9.98 4.77 -3.17
C VAL A 10 -8.99 4.97 -4.31
N SER A 11 -7.97 4.13 -4.32
CA SER A 11 -7.01 3.95 -5.40
C SER A 11 -7.16 2.51 -5.90
N GLN A 12 -7.77 2.35 -7.08
CA GLN A 12 -7.97 1.05 -7.70
C GLN A 12 -7.13 0.97 -8.97
N ASN A 13 -5.97 0.33 -8.86
CA ASN A 13 -5.03 0.21 -9.96
C ASN A 13 -5.37 -0.97 -10.91
N ALA A 14 -6.01 -2.02 -10.38
CA ALA A 14 -6.48 -3.17 -11.17
C ALA A 14 -7.72 -3.81 -10.53
N SER A 15 -8.84 -3.83 -11.23
CA SER A 15 -10.10 -4.38 -10.69
C SER A 15 -10.22 -5.90 -10.85
N THR A 16 -9.37 -6.54 -11.66
CA THR A 16 -9.44 -7.96 -11.99
C THR A 16 -8.09 -8.67 -11.85
N ALA A 17 -8.15 -9.98 -11.63
CA ALA A 17 -6.96 -10.83 -11.66
C ALA A 17 -6.32 -10.80 -13.06
N GLY A 18 -5.00 -10.68 -13.12
CA GLY A 18 -4.26 -10.55 -14.37
C GLY A 18 -4.44 -9.21 -15.10
N GLY A 19 -5.10 -8.21 -14.49
CA GLY A 19 -5.38 -6.92 -15.13
C GLY A 19 -4.14 -6.02 -15.31
N ILE A 20 -3.04 -6.35 -14.63
CA ILE A 20 -1.74 -5.66 -14.75
C ILE A 20 -0.61 -6.69 -14.77
N SER A 21 0.59 -6.23 -15.11
CA SER A 21 1.82 -7.03 -15.03
C SER A 21 2.99 -6.11 -14.70
N ILE A 22 3.22 -5.87 -13.40
CA ILE A 22 4.28 -4.96 -12.92
C ILE A 22 5.30 -5.76 -12.10
N PRO A 23 6.50 -6.04 -12.65
CA PRO A 23 7.55 -6.75 -11.94
C PRO A 23 8.08 -5.99 -10.72
N LEU A 24 8.37 -6.70 -9.63
CA LEU A 24 9.00 -6.20 -8.40
C LEU A 24 10.45 -6.69 -8.32
N GLY A 25 11.40 -5.81 -8.62
CA GLY A 25 12.80 -6.17 -8.76
C GLY A 25 13.21 -6.27 -10.24
N PRO A 26 14.40 -6.82 -10.53
CA PRO A 26 14.99 -6.56 -11.82
C PRO A 26 14.37 -7.18 -13.05
N VAL A 27 13.52 -6.40 -13.74
CA VAL A 27 13.34 -6.51 -15.19
C VAL A 27 14.72 -6.44 -15.81
N ILE A 28 14.99 -7.31 -16.78
CA ILE A 28 16.29 -7.59 -17.39
C ILE A 28 16.89 -6.41 -18.20
N ASN A 29 16.67 -5.17 -17.77
CA ASN A 29 17.65 -4.11 -17.92
C ASN A 29 18.73 -4.33 -16.85
N LEU A 30 19.94 -4.69 -17.27
CA LEU A 30 21.11 -5.00 -16.44
C LEU A 30 21.59 -3.84 -15.53
N LEU A 31 20.86 -2.72 -15.43
CA LEU A 31 21.30 -1.48 -14.79
C LEU A 31 20.24 -0.79 -13.89
N ASN A 32 19.50 -1.52 -13.05
CA ASN A 32 18.81 -1.00 -11.84
C ASN A 32 17.32 -0.57 -11.93
N PRO A 33 16.38 -1.52 -12.04
CA PRO A 33 14.95 -1.34 -11.72
C PRO A 33 14.64 -1.41 -10.20
N PRO A 34 13.52 -0.82 -9.73
CA PRO A 34 13.30 -0.62 -8.31
C PRO A 34 12.84 -1.92 -7.61
N ALA A 35 13.48 -2.23 -6.48
CA ALA A 35 13.06 -3.30 -5.56
C ALA A 35 11.73 -3.00 -4.84
N SER A 36 11.02 -1.94 -5.25
CA SER A 36 9.78 -1.44 -4.68
C SER A 36 8.86 -0.86 -5.75
N ALA A 37 7.55 -1.03 -5.63
CA ALA A 37 6.58 -0.40 -6.53
C ALA A 37 5.32 0.08 -5.78
N LEU A 38 4.74 1.19 -6.27
CA LEU A 38 3.50 1.78 -5.78
C LEU A 38 2.27 0.99 -6.24
N PHE A 39 1.47 0.47 -5.32
CA PHE A 39 0.19 -0.18 -5.64
C PHE A 39 -1.04 0.68 -5.38
N GLY A 40 -0.86 1.83 -4.72
CA GLY A 40 -1.94 2.78 -4.52
C GLY A 40 -1.43 4.16 -4.12
N THR A 41 -2.15 5.19 -4.53
CA THR A 41 -2.00 6.56 -4.04
C THR A 41 -3.39 7.17 -3.92
N LEU A 42 -3.72 7.72 -2.76
CA LEU A 42 -4.95 8.43 -2.50
C LEU A 42 -4.67 9.70 -1.69
N GLY A 43 -5.54 10.69 -1.77
CA GLY A 43 -5.41 11.95 -1.01
C GLY A 43 -6.72 12.29 -0.32
N LEU A 44 -6.68 12.48 0.99
CA LEU A 44 -7.84 12.77 1.83
C LEU A 44 -7.91 14.26 2.14
N ASN A 45 -9.04 14.89 1.85
CA ASN A 45 -9.33 16.25 2.28
C ASN A 45 -9.73 16.23 3.76
N THR A 46 -8.88 16.80 4.60
CA THR A 46 -9.02 16.81 6.07
C THR A 46 -9.26 18.22 6.63
N SER A 47 -9.55 19.18 5.75
CA SER A 47 -9.77 20.59 6.09
C SER A 47 -10.94 20.83 7.06
N THR A 48 -11.90 19.90 7.11
CA THR A 48 -13.07 19.97 8.00
C THR A 48 -12.92 19.16 9.29
N ALA A 49 -11.81 18.45 9.48
CA ALA A 49 -11.59 17.64 10.67
C ALA A 49 -11.47 18.51 11.93
N GLY A 50 -12.03 18.03 13.05
CA GLY A 50 -11.88 18.67 14.36
C GLY A 50 -10.62 18.22 15.07
N THR A 51 -10.70 18.13 16.40
CA THR A 51 -9.63 17.53 17.21
C THR A 51 -9.67 16.00 17.06
N ASP A 52 -8.52 15.32 17.19
CA ASP A 52 -8.42 13.86 17.06
C ASP A 52 -8.78 13.34 15.66
N LEU A 53 -7.86 13.52 14.71
CA LEU A 53 -7.96 12.93 13.38
C LEU A 53 -7.45 11.48 13.43
N ARG A 54 -8.16 10.57 12.76
CA ARG A 54 -7.76 9.17 12.58
C ARG A 54 -8.02 8.77 11.15
N VAL A 55 -7.03 8.16 10.50
CA VAL A 55 -7.21 7.58 9.17
C VAL A 55 -7.16 6.06 9.29
N VAL A 56 -8.19 5.39 8.81
CA VAL A 56 -8.23 3.93 8.69
C VAL A 56 -8.04 3.58 7.23
N PHE A 57 -7.16 2.65 6.94
CA PHE A 57 -6.92 2.19 5.59
C PHE A 57 -6.93 0.66 5.52
N ASN A 58 -7.24 0.15 4.34
CA ASN A 58 -7.04 -1.24 4.01
C ASN A 58 -6.56 -1.35 2.57
N TYR A 59 -5.82 -2.42 2.31
CA TYR A 59 -5.23 -2.68 1.01
C TYR A 59 -5.42 -4.13 0.63
N THR A 60 -5.39 -4.36 -0.68
CA THR A 60 -5.30 -5.68 -1.29
C THR A 60 -4.47 -5.52 -2.56
N PHE A 61 -3.50 -6.40 -2.75
CA PHE A 61 -2.79 -6.54 -4.00
C PHE A 61 -2.41 -8.00 -4.21
N THR A 62 -2.00 -8.34 -5.43
CA THR A 62 -1.71 -9.72 -5.79
C THR A 62 -0.34 -9.82 -6.41
N LEU A 63 0.46 -10.78 -5.92
CA LEU A 63 1.77 -11.12 -6.48
C LEU A 63 1.72 -12.50 -7.11
N SER A 64 2.43 -12.64 -8.21
CA SER A 64 2.69 -13.92 -8.86
C SER A 64 4.19 -14.19 -8.96
N ALA A 65 4.63 -15.43 -8.76
CA ALA A 65 6.03 -15.82 -8.89
C ALA A 65 6.15 -17.26 -9.41
N LEU A 66 7.04 -17.48 -10.38
CA LEU A 66 7.31 -18.77 -11.02
C LEU A 66 8.11 -19.74 -10.14
N ILE A 67 8.91 -19.20 -9.22
CA ILE A 67 9.73 -19.93 -8.26
C ILE A 67 9.72 -19.09 -6.99
N SER A 68 8.87 -19.42 -6.02
CA SER A 68 8.96 -18.73 -4.73
C SER A 68 10.11 -19.35 -3.95
N VAL A 69 11.32 -18.79 -4.03
CA VAL A 69 12.23 -18.86 -2.88
C VAL A 69 11.50 -18.18 -1.70
N LEU A 70 11.88 -18.45 -0.44
CA LEU A 70 11.37 -17.69 0.71
C LEU A 70 11.71 -16.20 0.53
N THR A 71 10.85 -15.49 -0.20
CA THR A 71 11.02 -14.08 -0.56
C THR A 71 10.23 -13.29 0.48
N PRO A 72 10.91 -12.53 1.35
CA PRO A 72 10.21 -11.61 2.21
C PRO A 72 9.68 -10.47 1.34
N VAL A 73 8.38 -10.23 1.43
CA VAL A 73 7.68 -9.13 0.80
C VAL A 73 7.34 -8.14 1.90
N THR A 74 7.84 -6.91 1.76
CA THR A 74 7.53 -5.83 2.70
C THR A 74 6.48 -4.92 2.10
N ILE A 75 5.43 -4.69 2.85
CA ILE A 75 4.38 -3.73 2.53
C ILE A 75 4.60 -2.52 3.43
N THR A 76 4.54 -1.33 2.84
CA THR A 76 4.69 -0.08 3.56
C THR A 76 3.58 0.87 3.14
N VAL A 77 2.92 1.49 4.11
CA VAL A 77 2.02 2.62 3.89
C VAL A 77 2.69 3.88 4.40
N ASN A 78 2.86 4.84 3.50
CA ASN A 78 3.45 6.14 3.81
C ASN A 78 2.39 7.22 3.79
N ARG A 79 2.36 8.05 4.84
CA ARG A 79 1.70 9.35 4.82
C ARG A 79 2.64 10.37 4.21
N ILE A 80 2.13 11.23 3.32
CA ILE A 80 2.88 12.31 2.69
C ILE A 80 2.21 13.64 3.00
N ILE A 81 2.96 14.52 3.64
CA ILE A 81 2.56 15.90 3.94
C ILE A 81 3.65 16.82 3.40
N ASN A 82 3.28 17.79 2.58
CA ASN A 82 4.21 18.75 1.96
C ASN A 82 5.40 18.07 1.24
N GLY A 83 5.15 16.92 0.61
CA GLY A 83 6.16 16.13 -0.11
C GLY A 83 7.07 15.29 0.80
N VAL A 84 6.91 15.31 2.12
CA VAL A 84 7.71 14.51 3.06
C VAL A 84 6.99 13.20 3.38
N PRO A 85 7.55 12.04 3.00
CA PRO A 85 6.99 10.74 3.35
C PRO A 85 7.31 10.37 4.81
N THR A 86 6.32 9.82 5.50
CA THR A 86 6.44 9.22 6.84
C THR A 86 5.79 7.84 6.81
N THR A 87 6.54 6.79 7.16
CA THR A 87 5.99 5.45 7.30
C THR A 87 5.02 5.40 8.48
N VAL A 88 3.77 5.05 8.23
CA VAL A 88 2.73 4.90 9.27
C VAL A 88 2.36 3.45 9.53
N TYR A 89 2.72 2.56 8.60
CA TYR A 89 2.53 1.12 8.74
C TYR A 89 3.54 0.37 7.89
N SER A 90 4.09 -0.72 8.42
CA SER A 90 4.95 -1.62 7.67
C SER A 90 4.81 -3.04 8.20
N VAL A 91 4.75 -4.00 7.28
CA VAL A 91 4.69 -5.43 7.59
C VAL A 91 5.51 -6.19 6.57
N THR A 92 6.18 -7.25 7.02
CA THR A 92 6.90 -8.18 6.14
C THR A 92 6.25 -9.55 6.23
N GLN A 93 5.91 -10.10 5.06
CA GLN A 93 5.38 -11.44 4.93
C GLN A 93 6.30 -12.29 4.05
N THR A 94 6.60 -13.50 4.50
CA THR A 94 7.38 -14.44 3.70
C THR A 94 6.45 -15.28 2.84
N LEU A 95 6.63 -15.23 1.52
CA LEU A 95 5.86 -16.08 0.61
C LEU A 95 6.28 -17.56 0.74
N PRO A 96 5.32 -18.51 0.67
CA PRO A 96 5.62 -19.93 0.83
C PRO A 96 6.47 -20.45 -0.34
N LEU A 97 7.34 -21.42 -0.06
CA LEU A 97 8.18 -22.08 -1.08
C LEU A 97 7.34 -23.06 -1.91
N VAL A 98 7.24 -22.82 -3.21
CA VAL A 98 6.62 -23.73 -4.19
C VAL A 98 7.52 -23.80 -5.42
N ALA A 99 8.25 -24.91 -5.55
CA ALA A 99 9.16 -25.11 -6.66
C ALA A 99 8.40 -25.62 -7.91
N GLY A 100 8.66 -24.99 -9.06
CA GLY A 100 8.20 -25.50 -10.36
C GLY A 100 6.75 -25.16 -10.75
N ALA A 101 6.05 -24.30 -10.00
CA ALA A 101 4.72 -23.84 -10.33
C ALA A 101 4.59 -22.32 -10.15
N LEU A 102 3.90 -21.66 -11.10
CA LEU A 102 3.47 -20.28 -10.93
C LEU A 102 2.49 -20.20 -9.76
N THR A 103 2.89 -19.54 -8.70
CA THR A 103 2.02 -19.26 -7.55
C THR A 103 1.50 -17.84 -7.64
N THR A 104 0.23 -17.66 -7.32
CA THR A 104 -0.40 -16.34 -7.18
C THR A 104 -0.89 -16.20 -5.76
N THR A 105 -0.44 -15.16 -5.06
CA THR A 105 -0.78 -14.89 -3.66
C THR A 105 -1.45 -13.54 -3.57
N VAL A 106 -2.65 -13.53 -2.98
CA VAL A 106 -3.35 -12.29 -2.61
C VAL A 106 -2.87 -11.87 -1.23
N LEU A 107 -2.44 -10.62 -1.12
CA LEU A 107 -1.94 -10.01 0.10
C LEU A 107 -2.88 -8.86 0.47
N SER A 108 -3.40 -8.89 1.69
CA SER A 108 -4.33 -7.89 2.19
C SER A 108 -4.05 -7.56 3.64
N GLY A 109 -4.39 -6.35 4.05
CA GLY A 109 -4.30 -5.93 5.43
C GLY A 109 -5.05 -4.64 5.68
N ASP A 110 -5.22 -4.34 6.96
CA ASP A 110 -5.79 -3.11 7.48
C ASP A 110 -4.80 -2.43 8.43
N GLY A 111 -4.96 -1.12 8.58
CA GLY A 111 -4.13 -0.32 9.46
C GLY A 111 -4.74 1.03 9.76
N ILE A 112 -4.13 1.72 10.72
CA ILE A 112 -4.62 2.99 11.25
C ILE A 112 -3.44 3.94 11.38
N ASP A 113 -3.61 5.16 10.90
CA ASP A 113 -2.77 6.30 11.23
C ASP A 113 -3.50 7.17 12.26
N TYR A 114 -2.99 7.16 13.50
CA TYR A 114 -3.65 7.75 14.66
C TYR A 114 -3.00 9.09 15.01
N HIS A 115 -3.81 10.15 15.12
CA HIS A 115 -3.37 11.55 15.26
C HIS A 115 -2.34 12.00 14.21
N PRO A 116 -2.61 11.83 12.90
CA PRO A 116 -1.74 12.45 11.91
C PRO A 116 -1.82 13.98 12.00
N PRO A 117 -0.73 14.70 11.67
CA PRO A 117 -0.79 16.13 11.48
C PRO A 117 -1.83 16.49 10.41
N ASN A 118 -2.59 17.56 10.63
CA ASN A 118 -3.66 17.99 9.73
C ASN A 118 -3.31 19.32 9.02
N PRO A 119 -2.66 19.28 7.85
CA PRO A 119 -2.45 20.45 7.00
C PRO A 119 -3.68 20.78 6.11
N GLY A 120 -4.80 20.06 6.27
CA GLY A 120 -6.01 20.18 5.45
C GLY A 120 -6.08 19.20 4.26
N PHE A 121 -4.95 18.64 3.83
CA PHE A 121 -4.91 17.60 2.81
C PHE A 121 -3.74 16.64 3.05
N ILE A 122 -4.01 15.34 3.07
CA ILE A 122 -3.02 14.31 3.39
C ILE A 122 -3.01 13.26 2.29
N VAL A 123 -1.82 12.91 1.77
CA VAL A 123 -1.67 11.85 0.78
C VAL A 123 -1.20 10.57 1.47
N TYR A 124 -1.74 9.42 1.05
CA TYR A 124 -1.28 8.10 1.45
C TYR A 124 -0.82 7.30 0.24
N GLN A 125 0.30 6.59 0.39
CA GLN A 125 0.86 5.72 -0.63
C GLN A 125 1.08 4.31 -0.08
N GLY A 126 0.58 3.32 -0.82
CA GLY A 126 0.86 1.91 -0.59
C GLY A 126 2.01 1.45 -1.49
N ILE A 127 3.08 0.95 -0.87
CA ILE A 127 4.27 0.45 -1.56
C ILE A 127 4.48 -1.01 -1.17
N VAL A 128 4.83 -1.83 -2.15
CA VAL A 128 5.33 -3.19 -1.93
C VAL A 128 6.78 -3.26 -2.36
N SER A 129 7.62 -3.94 -1.59
CA SER A 129 9.03 -4.16 -1.88
C SER A 129 9.48 -5.59 -1.58
N VAL A 130 10.57 -5.98 -2.22
CA VAL A 130 11.29 -7.23 -2.01
C VAL A 130 12.76 -6.91 -1.80
N PRO A 131 13.55 -7.75 -1.12
CA PRO A 131 14.99 -7.54 -1.04
C PRO A 131 15.62 -7.51 -2.44
N ALA A 132 16.59 -6.62 -2.64
CA ALA A 132 17.32 -6.49 -3.90
C ALA A 132 18.11 -7.77 -4.27
N THR A 133 18.33 -8.68 -3.33
CA THR A 133 19.05 -9.94 -3.50
C THR A 133 18.18 -11.09 -4.02
N VAL A 134 16.87 -10.87 -4.20
CA VAL A 134 15.95 -11.90 -4.69
C VAL A 134 16.11 -12.06 -6.20
N LEU A 135 16.57 -13.25 -6.63
CA LEU A 135 16.79 -13.60 -8.04
C LEU A 135 15.49 -13.89 -8.81
N VAL A 136 14.40 -14.22 -8.12
CA VAL A 136 13.10 -14.48 -8.74
C VAL A 136 12.20 -13.27 -8.52
N VAL A 137 11.91 -12.57 -9.60
CA VAL A 137 11.16 -11.31 -9.61
C VAL A 137 9.66 -11.61 -9.46
N PRO A 138 9.02 -11.32 -8.32
CA PRO A 138 7.57 -11.43 -8.23
C PRO A 138 6.92 -10.36 -9.10
N THR A 139 5.81 -10.67 -9.73
CA THR A 139 5.08 -9.73 -10.58
C THR A 139 3.74 -9.43 -9.96
N ARG A 140 3.44 -8.14 -9.80
CA ARG A 140 2.10 -7.69 -9.45
C ARG A 140 1.15 -7.94 -10.61
N THR A 141 0.12 -8.74 -10.36
CA THR A 141 -0.82 -9.19 -11.41
C THR A 141 -2.26 -8.71 -11.20
N GLY A 142 -2.54 -8.05 -10.08
CA GLY A 142 -3.89 -7.66 -9.71
C GLY A 142 -4.77 -8.84 -9.27
N PRO A 143 -5.92 -8.58 -8.61
CA PRO A 143 -6.49 -7.25 -8.37
C PRO A 143 -5.67 -6.43 -7.36
N GLU A 144 -5.84 -5.09 -7.42
CA GLU A 144 -5.22 -4.13 -6.52
C GLU A 144 -6.18 -3.01 -6.12
N SER A 145 -6.35 -2.85 -4.82
CA SER A 145 -7.18 -1.81 -4.22
C SER A 145 -6.51 -1.28 -2.96
N PHE A 146 -6.49 0.03 -2.81
CA PHE A 146 -6.11 0.72 -1.60
C PHE A 146 -7.16 1.76 -1.27
N ASN A 147 -7.77 1.69 -0.10
CA ASN A 147 -8.78 2.65 0.30
C ASN A 147 -8.51 3.14 1.71
N ALA A 148 -8.96 4.37 1.98
CA ALA A 148 -8.81 4.99 3.27
C ALA A 148 -10.00 5.89 3.59
N ALA A 149 -10.32 5.97 4.88
CA ALA A 149 -11.35 6.84 5.43
C ALA A 149 -10.78 7.64 6.60
N ALA A 150 -10.97 8.95 6.57
CA ALA A 150 -10.63 9.86 7.65
C ALA A 150 -11.84 10.06 8.57
N TYR A 151 -11.62 9.94 9.87
CA TYR A 151 -12.60 10.20 10.92
C TYR A 151 -12.05 11.20 11.91
N SER A 152 -12.92 12.05 12.47
CA SER A 152 -12.51 13.00 13.50
C SER A 152 -13.64 13.34 14.46
N ASN A 153 -13.33 13.89 15.64
CA ASN A 153 -14.38 14.55 16.43
C ASN A 153 -14.91 15.76 15.67
N PRO A 154 -16.18 16.16 15.89
CA PRO A 154 -16.71 17.41 15.36
C PRO A 154 -15.78 18.60 15.71
N PRO A 155 -15.63 19.59 14.82
CA PRO A 155 -14.96 20.84 15.16
C PRO A 155 -15.57 21.45 16.42
N ALA A 156 -14.73 22.03 17.29
CA ALA A 156 -15.25 22.81 18.42
C ALA A 156 -16.04 24.00 17.86
N VAL A 157 -17.34 24.04 18.16
CA VAL A 157 -18.24 25.16 17.82
C VAL A 157 -18.00 26.30 18.80
#